data_AF-A0A8T0RMD3-F1
#
_entry.id   AF-A0A8T0RMD3-F1
#
_cell.length_a   1.000
_cell.length_b   1.000
_cell.length_c   1.000
_cell.angle_alpha   90.00
_cell.angle_beta   90.00
_cell.angle_gamma   90.00
#
_symmetry.space_group_name_H-M   'P 1'
#
loop_
_entity.id
_entity.type
_entity.pdbx_description
1 polymer ?
#
loop_
_entity_poly.entity_id
_entity_poly.type
_entity_poly.pdbx_seq_one_letter_code
_entity_poly.pdbx_strand_id
1 'polypeptide(L)'
;MAKQFYLDDYPKEGPFTVEHCWKILRDEPKWLAVLEELEKPNKRSLDEDEATDISGVGEKERPIGTKQAKKQRNGKGGVKDDDVSLDEDLKKFSDIEAATKKRQEDFLEAQERITDKKFETTRFRRETALLESYQKLLCMDTREMTEDIRAQHVLDLKMIREKLAGNGN
;
A
#
# COMPACT_ATOMS: atom_id res chain seq x y z
N MET A 1 -13.01 18.81 -2.15
CA MET A 1 -13.58 19.26 -0.87
C MET A 1 -12.95 18.56 0.33
N ALA A 2 -12.95 17.23 0.43
CA ALA A 2 -12.36 16.49 1.57
C ALA A 2 -10.89 16.83 1.89
N LYS A 3 -10.04 16.97 0.86
CA LYS A 3 -8.64 17.37 1.03
C LYS A 3 -8.47 18.76 1.65
N GLN A 4 -9.40 19.68 1.35
CA GLN A 4 -9.34 21.03 1.88
C GLN A 4 -9.64 21.04 3.38
N PHE A 5 -10.67 20.29 3.81
CA PHE A 5 -10.98 20.10 5.23
C PHE A 5 -9.80 19.53 6.02
N TYR A 6 -9.10 18.52 5.48
CA TYR A 6 -7.92 17.97 6.16
C TYR A 6 -6.81 19.01 6.36
N LEU A 7 -6.54 19.85 5.36
CA LEU A 7 -5.51 20.90 5.45
C LEU A 7 -5.92 22.02 6.41
N ASP A 8 -7.20 22.35 6.45
CA ASP A 8 -7.76 23.39 7.33
C ASP A 8 -7.81 22.92 8.80
N ASP A 9 -8.20 21.67 9.05
CA ASP A 9 -8.33 21.08 10.39
C ASP A 9 -6.98 20.64 10.98
N TYR A 10 -6.02 20.22 10.14
CA TYR A 10 -4.73 19.67 10.58
C TYR A 10 -3.51 20.37 9.94
N PRO A 11 -3.34 21.69 10.10
CA PRO A 11 -2.29 22.47 9.43
C PRO A 11 -0.85 22.10 9.86
N LYS A 12 -0.69 21.35 10.96
CA LYS A 12 0.62 20.95 11.52
C LYS A 12 1.00 19.50 11.25
N GLU A 13 0.10 18.66 10.74
CA GLU A 13 0.34 17.21 10.60
C GLU A 13 1.06 16.82 9.30
N GLY A 14 1.47 17.81 8.51
CA GLY A 14 2.22 17.58 7.28
C GLY A 14 1.31 17.12 6.12
N PRO A 15 1.92 16.64 5.01
CA PRO A 15 1.17 16.34 3.80
C PRO A 15 0.20 15.18 4.00
N PHE A 16 -0.98 15.27 3.37
CA PHE A 16 -1.97 14.20 3.37
C PHE A 16 -1.38 12.90 2.78
N THR A 17 -1.19 11.90 3.64
CA THR A 17 -0.39 10.70 3.35
C THR A 17 -1.12 9.68 2.47
N VAL A 18 -2.45 9.71 2.43
CA VAL A 18 -3.29 8.76 1.68
C VAL A 18 -3.86 9.36 0.38
N GLU A 19 -3.16 10.33 -0.22
CA GLU A 19 -3.56 11.02 -1.46
C GLU A 19 -3.90 10.04 -2.61
N HIS A 20 -3.12 8.97 -2.76
CA HIS A 20 -3.35 7.97 -3.82
C HIS A 20 -4.68 7.23 -3.61
N CYS A 21 -4.96 6.78 -2.38
CA CYS A 21 -6.20 6.11 -2.04
C CYS A 21 -7.41 7.05 -2.20
N TRP A 22 -7.27 8.31 -1.78
CA TRP A 22 -8.33 9.30 -1.98
C TRP A 22 -8.65 9.55 -3.45
N LYS A 23 -7.64 9.66 -4.32
CA LYS A 23 -7.84 9.83 -5.76
C LYS A 23 -8.59 8.67 -6.40
N ILE A 24 -8.36 7.43 -5.94
CA ILE A 24 -9.06 6.25 -6.44
C ILE A 24 -10.50 6.21 -5.95
N LEU A 25 -10.74 6.57 -4.69
CA LEU A 25 -12.03 6.37 -4.04
C LEU A 25 -13.00 7.53 -4.18
N ARG A 26 -12.53 8.75 -4.47
CA ARG A 26 -13.38 9.96 -4.44
C ARG A 26 -14.52 9.95 -5.47
N ASP A 27 -14.34 9.19 -6.56
CA ASP A 27 -15.28 9.13 -7.68
C ASP A 27 -16.20 7.89 -7.58
N GLU A 28 -16.14 7.14 -6.46
CA GLU A 28 -17.01 5.98 -6.22
C GLU A 28 -18.47 6.41 -6.01
N PRO A 29 -19.45 5.71 -6.62
CA PRO A 29 -20.87 6.09 -6.61
C PRO A 29 -21.46 6.25 -5.21
N LYS A 30 -20.98 5.46 -4.24
CA LYS A 30 -21.42 5.50 -2.84
C LYS A 30 -21.14 6.85 -2.16
N TRP A 31 -20.07 7.54 -2.56
CA TRP A 31 -19.72 8.84 -2.00
C TRP A 31 -20.37 9.99 -2.77
N LEU A 32 -20.56 9.81 -4.08
CA LEU A 32 -21.29 10.76 -4.92
C LEU A 32 -22.77 10.87 -4.50
N ALA A 33 -23.43 9.76 -4.16
CA ALA A 33 -24.81 9.76 -3.67
C ALA A 33 -24.97 10.55 -2.35
N VAL A 34 -24.02 10.41 -1.43
CA VAL A 34 -24.02 11.14 -0.14
C VAL A 34 -23.81 12.64 -0.36
N LEU A 35 -22.97 13.02 -1.33
CA LEU A 35 -22.76 14.43 -1.68
C LEU A 35 -23.97 15.03 -2.41
N GLU A 36 -24.61 14.27 -3.30
CA GLU A 36 -25.82 14.68 -4.01
C GLU A 36 -27.03 14.84 -3.06
N GLU A 37 -27.14 13.99 -2.02
CA GLU A 37 -28.13 14.12 -0.96
C GLU A 37 -27.89 15.35 -0.07
N LEU A 38 -26.64 15.72 0.17
CA LEU A 38 -26.27 16.89 0.96
C LEU A 38 -26.45 18.21 0.19
N GLU A 39 -26.26 18.19 -1.13
CA GLU A 39 -26.51 19.34 -2.03
C GLU A 39 -28.01 19.57 -2.32
N LYS A 40 -28.87 18.59 -2.08
CA LYS A 40 -30.32 18.74 -2.20
C LYS A 40 -30.88 19.29 -0.87
N PRO A 41 -31.27 20.58 -0.78
CA PRO A 41 -32.00 21.05 0.39
C PRO A 41 -33.32 20.27 0.47
N ASN A 42 -33.43 19.48 1.53
CA ASN A 42 -34.57 18.66 1.92
C ASN A 42 -35.89 19.45 1.84
N LYS A 43 -36.59 19.38 0.70
CA LYS A 43 -37.96 19.88 0.57
C LYS A 43 -38.90 18.85 1.19
N ARG A 44 -39.05 18.91 2.51
CA ARG A 44 -40.28 18.42 3.15
C ARG A 44 -41.36 19.47 2.90
N SER A 45 -42.30 19.19 2.00
CA SER A 45 -43.63 19.79 2.05
C SER A 45 -44.63 18.67 2.31
N LEU A 46 -45.13 18.65 3.55
CA LEU A 46 -46.45 18.14 3.90
C LEU A 46 -47.48 18.97 3.14
N ASP A 47 -48.42 18.34 2.44
CA ASP A 47 -49.77 18.89 2.23
C ASP A 47 -50.72 17.72 1.94
N GLU A 48 -51.73 17.59 2.81
CA GLU A 48 -52.87 16.66 2.73
C GLU A 48 -54.00 17.25 1.86
N ASP A 49 -54.79 16.33 1.29
CA ASP A 49 -56.18 16.47 0.82
C ASP A 49 -56.50 17.26 -0.45
N GLU A 50 -56.81 16.53 -1.53
CA GLU A 50 -58.03 16.79 -2.30
C GLU A 50 -58.52 15.50 -3.00
N ALA A 51 -59.72 15.04 -2.61
CA ALA A 51 -60.40 13.93 -3.22
C ALA A 51 -61.17 14.41 -4.47
N THR A 52 -60.73 14.00 -5.65
CA THR A 52 -61.52 14.13 -6.88
C THR A 52 -61.80 12.74 -7.45
N ASP A 53 -63.06 12.32 -7.33
CA ASP A 53 -63.62 11.16 -8.01
C ASP A 53 -63.78 11.48 -9.50
N ILE A 54 -63.02 10.79 -10.34
CA ILE A 54 -63.18 10.79 -11.80
C ILE A 54 -63.10 9.35 -12.31
N SER A 55 -64.29 8.80 -12.51
CA SER A 55 -64.58 7.55 -13.20
C SER A 55 -63.94 7.51 -14.60
N GLY A 56 -63.19 6.44 -14.89
CA GLY A 56 -62.88 6.04 -16.27
C GLY A 56 -61.44 5.65 -16.57
N VAL A 57 -60.93 4.57 -15.95
CA VAL A 57 -59.73 3.85 -16.41
C VAL A 57 -59.93 2.36 -16.10
N GLY A 58 -59.76 1.49 -17.11
CA GLY A 58 -60.02 0.05 -17.01
C GLY A 58 -59.37 -0.59 -15.78
N GLU A 59 -60.06 -1.58 -15.22
CA GLU A 59 -59.61 -2.36 -14.06
C GLU A 59 -58.19 -2.89 -14.30
N LYS A 60 -57.21 -2.17 -13.76
CA LYS A 60 -55.92 -2.76 -13.46
C LYS A 60 -56.15 -3.63 -12.23
N GLU A 61 -56.01 -4.94 -12.43
CA GLU A 61 -56.08 -5.95 -11.38
C GLU A 61 -55.26 -5.49 -10.17
N ARG A 62 -55.91 -5.34 -9.01
CA ARG A 62 -55.25 -4.88 -7.79
C ARG A 62 -54.13 -5.86 -7.44
N PRO A 63 -52.95 -5.39 -7.00
CA PRO A 63 -51.87 -6.29 -6.61
C PRO A 63 -52.35 -7.25 -5.53
N ILE A 64 -51.85 -8.48 -5.61
CA ILE A 64 -52.24 -9.61 -4.77
C ILE A 64 -52.34 -9.20 -3.30
N GLY A 65 -53.48 -9.49 -2.67
CA GLY A 65 -53.75 -9.11 -1.31
C GLY A 65 -52.70 -9.65 -0.34
N THR A 66 -52.37 -8.86 0.68
CA THR A 66 -51.35 -9.18 1.70
C THR A 66 -51.52 -10.57 2.32
N LYS A 67 -52.75 -11.09 2.44
CA LYS A 67 -53.02 -12.45 2.93
C LYS A 67 -52.52 -13.56 2.00
N GLN A 68 -52.63 -13.37 0.68
CA GLN A 68 -52.16 -14.34 -0.30
C GLN A 68 -50.64 -14.22 -0.51
N ALA A 69 -50.09 -12.99 -0.50
CA ALA A 69 -48.65 -12.75 -0.47
C ALA A 69 -47.97 -13.41 0.75
N LYS A 70 -48.59 -13.33 1.93
CA LYS A 70 -48.07 -13.95 3.16
C LYS A 70 -48.13 -15.48 3.11
N LYS A 71 -49.14 -16.06 2.44
CA LYS A 71 -49.24 -17.51 2.23
C LYS A 71 -48.18 -18.03 1.26
N GLN A 72 -47.85 -17.26 0.21
CA GLN A 72 -46.74 -17.56 -0.71
C GLN A 72 -45.38 -17.51 0.00
N ARG A 73 -45.20 -16.60 0.97
CA ARG A 73 -43.97 -16.52 1.78
C ARG A 73 -43.85 -17.64 2.81
N ASN A 74 -44.95 -18.04 3.44
CA ASN A 74 -44.95 -19.07 4.48
C ASN A 74 -44.96 -20.51 3.93
N GLY A 75 -45.27 -20.71 2.64
CA GLY A 75 -45.25 -22.03 2.00
C GLY A 75 -43.89 -22.48 1.48
N LYS A 76 -42.89 -21.58 1.45
CA LYS A 76 -41.52 -21.90 1.02
C LYS A 76 -40.67 -22.19 2.25
N GLY A 77 -40.99 -23.31 2.90
CA GLY A 77 -40.12 -23.92 3.90
C GLY A 77 -38.78 -24.28 3.27
N GLY A 78 -37.71 -24.02 4.02
CA GLY A 78 -36.33 -24.18 3.60
C GLY A 78 -35.62 -22.84 3.60
N VAL A 79 -35.07 -22.47 4.76
CA VAL A 79 -33.83 -21.70 4.80
C VAL A 79 -32.89 -22.46 3.88
N LYS A 80 -32.67 -21.92 2.67
CA LYS A 80 -31.63 -22.44 1.80
C LYS A 80 -30.31 -22.03 2.44
N ASP A 81 -29.35 -22.94 2.43
CA ASP A 81 -27.98 -22.75 2.92
C ASP A 81 -27.27 -21.57 2.24
N ASP A 82 -27.64 -20.34 2.60
CA ASP A 82 -26.85 -19.14 2.29
C ASP A 82 -25.69 -18.98 3.30
N ASP A 83 -25.60 -19.86 4.31
CA ASP A 83 -24.59 -19.85 5.37
C ASP A 83 -23.20 -20.32 4.87
N VAL A 84 -23.16 -21.30 3.96
CA VAL A 84 -21.90 -21.84 3.39
C VAL A 84 -21.17 -20.77 2.55
N SER A 85 -21.89 -19.83 1.93
CA SER A 85 -21.32 -18.77 1.11
C SER A 85 -20.48 -17.77 1.92
N LEU A 86 -20.86 -17.50 3.17
CA LEU A 86 -20.16 -16.52 4.01
C LEU A 86 -18.87 -17.09 4.61
N ASP A 87 -18.86 -18.37 4.97
CA ASP A 87 -17.65 -19.06 5.45
C ASP A 87 -16.58 -19.13 4.34
N GLU A 88 -16.98 -19.44 3.11
CA GLU A 88 -16.10 -19.43 1.95
C GLU A 88 -15.52 -18.03 1.67
N ASP A 89 -16.34 -16.99 1.79
CA ASP A 89 -15.88 -15.61 1.56
C ASP A 89 -14.95 -15.12 2.67
N LEU A 90 -15.26 -15.43 3.94
CA LEU A 90 -14.38 -15.13 5.07
C LEU A 90 -13.01 -15.80 4.91
N LYS A 91 -13.02 -17.06 4.46
CA LYS A 91 -11.79 -17.80 4.14
C LYS A 91 -11.01 -17.14 3.00
N LYS A 92 -11.67 -16.74 1.91
CA LYS A 92 -11.02 -16.00 0.82
C LYS A 92 -10.37 -14.70 1.31
N PHE A 93 -11.04 -13.94 2.18
CA PHE A 93 -10.46 -12.73 2.76
C PHE A 93 -9.21 -13.03 3.59
N SER A 94 -9.27 -14.05 4.44
CA SER A 94 -8.10 -14.50 5.21
C SER A 94 -6.94 -14.92 4.30
N ASP A 95 -7.23 -15.64 3.21
CA ASP A 95 -6.23 -16.08 2.24
C ASP A 95 -5.61 -14.89 1.50
N ILE A 96 -6.42 -13.89 1.12
CA ILE A 96 -5.96 -12.65 0.47
C ILE A 96 -5.08 -11.84 1.41
N GLU A 97 -5.47 -11.70 2.68
CA GLU A 97 -4.69 -10.98 3.69
C GLU A 97 -3.35 -11.68 3.94
N ALA A 98 -3.36 -13.00 4.10
CA ALA A 98 -2.15 -13.80 4.26
C ALA A 98 -1.22 -13.69 3.03
N ALA A 99 -1.77 -13.78 1.82
CA ALA A 99 -1.00 -13.62 0.59
C ALA A 99 -0.42 -12.22 0.45
N THR A 100 -1.17 -11.19 0.84
CA THR A 100 -0.72 -9.79 0.80
C THR A 100 0.40 -9.55 1.79
N LYS A 101 0.26 -10.03 3.03
CA LYS A 101 1.30 -9.93 4.06
C LYS A 101 2.56 -10.65 3.62
N LYS A 102 2.44 -11.88 3.12
CA LYS A 102 3.57 -12.64 2.56
C LYS A 102 4.27 -11.87 1.45
N ARG A 103 3.51 -11.28 0.50
CA ARG A 103 4.08 -10.48 -0.59
C ARG A 103 4.83 -9.24 -0.08
N GLN A 104 4.37 -8.61 1.00
CA GLN A 104 5.06 -7.49 1.63
C GLN A 104 6.36 -7.94 2.30
N GLU A 105 6.34 -9.07 3.02
CA GLU A 105 7.53 -9.67 3.63
C GLU A 105 8.57 -10.04 2.56
N ASP A 106 8.16 -10.73 1.49
CA ASP A 106 9.02 -11.10 0.36
C ASP A 106 9.67 -9.87 -0.30
N PHE A 107 8.93 -8.76 -0.40
CA PHE A 107 9.45 -7.51 -0.96
C PHE A 107 10.51 -6.86 -0.05
N LEU A 108 10.26 -6.81 1.26
CA LEU A 108 11.21 -6.28 2.24
C LEU A 108 12.49 -7.11 2.25
N GLU A 109 12.38 -8.44 2.24
CA GLU A 109 13.52 -9.34 2.18
C GLU A 109 14.32 -9.14 0.88
N ALA A 110 13.64 -8.98 -0.27
CA ALA A 110 14.32 -8.68 -1.52
C ALA A 110 15.08 -7.33 -1.46
N GLN A 111 14.49 -6.31 -0.84
CA GLN A 111 15.13 -5.01 -0.68
C GLN A 111 16.35 -5.08 0.24
N GLU A 112 16.26 -5.81 1.35
CA GLU A 112 17.38 -6.07 2.26
C GLU A 112 18.51 -6.79 1.53
N ARG A 113 18.22 -7.91 0.86
CA ARG A 113 19.21 -8.66 0.04
C ARG A 113 19.89 -7.80 -1.02
N ILE A 114 19.14 -6.91 -1.69
CA ILE A 114 19.72 -5.99 -2.68
C ILE A 114 20.64 -4.97 -2.00
N THR A 115 20.26 -4.45 -0.84
CA THR A 115 21.02 -3.46 -0.08
C THR A 115 22.32 -4.06 0.43
N ASP A 116 22.26 -5.25 1.04
CA ASP A 116 23.43 -5.99 1.51
C ASP A 116 24.37 -6.32 0.36
N LYS A 117 23.83 -6.84 -0.75
CA LYS A 117 24.64 -7.15 -1.93
C LYS A 117 25.34 -5.90 -2.49
N LYS A 118 24.69 -4.74 -2.49
CA LYS A 118 25.30 -3.47 -2.90
C LYS A 118 26.39 -3.01 -1.93
N PHE A 119 26.15 -3.16 -0.63
CA PHE A 119 27.12 -2.84 0.41
C PHE A 119 28.37 -3.72 0.26
N GLU A 120 28.18 -5.04 0.18
CA GLU A 120 29.27 -6.01 -0.01
C GLU A 120 30.04 -5.76 -1.30
N THR A 121 29.35 -5.51 -2.42
CA THR A 121 30.01 -5.20 -3.70
C THR A 121 30.90 -3.95 -3.57
N THR A 122 30.42 -2.93 -2.87
CA THR A 122 31.18 -1.69 -2.66
C THR A 122 32.38 -1.91 -1.73
N ARG A 123 32.20 -2.72 -0.68
CA ARG A 123 33.25 -3.15 0.24
C ARG A 123 34.34 -3.93 -0.49
N PHE A 124 33.98 -4.99 -1.21
CA PHE A 124 34.92 -5.79 -2.00
C PHE A 124 35.64 -4.94 -3.05
N ARG A 125 34.95 -4.03 -3.76
CA ARG A 125 35.61 -3.15 -4.73
C ARG A 125 36.71 -2.29 -4.08
N ARG A 126 36.46 -1.76 -2.89
CA ARG A 126 37.46 -0.98 -2.14
C ARG A 126 38.63 -1.85 -1.70
N GLU A 127 38.35 -3.06 -1.21
CA GLU A 127 39.35 -4.00 -0.75
C GLU A 127 40.24 -4.51 -1.89
N THR A 128 39.66 -4.86 -3.04
CA THR A 128 40.39 -5.21 -4.26
C THR A 128 41.30 -4.06 -4.72
N ALA A 129 40.81 -2.82 -4.74
CA ALA A 129 41.63 -1.67 -5.13
C ALA A 129 42.82 -1.44 -4.17
N LEU A 130 42.63 -1.64 -2.87
CA LEU A 130 43.71 -1.56 -1.88
C LEU A 130 44.72 -2.71 -2.04
N LEU A 131 44.26 -3.93 -2.31
CA LEU A 131 45.13 -5.08 -2.57
C LEU A 131 45.97 -4.89 -3.83
N GLU A 132 45.36 -4.40 -4.91
CA GLU A 132 46.09 -4.07 -6.15
C GLU A 132 47.15 -3.01 -5.92
N SER A 133 46.83 -1.93 -5.18
CA SER A 133 47.82 -0.90 -4.87
C SER A 133 48.93 -1.44 -3.96
N TYR A 134 48.58 -2.26 -2.97
CA TYR A 134 49.54 -2.91 -2.06
C TYR A 134 50.51 -3.80 -2.84
N GLN A 135 49.99 -4.67 -3.70
CA GLN A 135 50.79 -5.56 -4.54
C GLN A 135 51.72 -4.77 -5.46
N LYS A 136 51.20 -3.72 -6.13
CA LYS A 136 52.00 -2.85 -7.00
C LYS A 136 53.13 -2.18 -6.23
N LEU A 137 52.86 -1.67 -5.04
CA LEU A 137 53.84 -1.01 -4.20
C LEU A 137 54.90 -1.99 -3.68
N LEU A 138 54.48 -3.18 -3.25
CA LEU A 138 55.35 -4.25 -2.75
C LEU A 138 56.35 -4.74 -3.80
N CYS A 139 55.93 -4.80 -5.07
CA CYS A 139 56.76 -5.26 -6.19
C CYS A 139 57.60 -4.15 -6.83
N MET A 140 57.50 -2.90 -6.36
CA MET A 140 58.23 -1.79 -6.96
C MET A 140 59.71 -1.84 -6.55
N ASP A 141 60.63 -1.62 -7.50
CA ASP A 141 62.06 -1.54 -7.19
C ASP A 141 62.37 -0.24 -6.43
N THR A 142 63.11 -0.36 -5.34
CA THR A 142 63.45 0.74 -4.43
C THR A 142 64.94 1.08 -4.44
N ARG A 143 65.75 0.37 -5.23
CA ARG A 143 67.22 0.55 -5.26
C ARG A 143 67.66 1.94 -5.69
N GLU A 144 66.94 2.55 -6.64
CA GLU A 144 67.27 3.88 -7.17
C GLU A 144 66.57 5.02 -6.40
N MET A 145 65.74 4.70 -5.41
CA MET A 145 65.03 5.70 -4.63
C MET A 145 65.95 6.35 -3.59
N THR A 146 65.78 7.65 -3.34
CA THR A 146 66.42 8.35 -2.22
C THR A 146 65.87 7.85 -0.88
N GLU A 147 66.61 8.09 0.20
CA GLU A 147 66.31 7.51 1.51
C GLU A 147 64.97 7.96 2.10
N ASP A 148 64.61 9.23 1.89
CA ASP A 148 63.31 9.80 2.23
C ASP A 148 62.15 9.12 1.49
N ILE A 149 62.32 8.85 0.19
CA ILE A 149 61.32 8.17 -0.63
C ILE A 149 61.17 6.71 -0.21
N ARG A 150 62.28 6.00 0.09
CA ARG A 150 62.23 4.63 0.63
C ARG A 150 61.51 4.58 1.98
N ALA A 151 61.74 5.56 2.85
CA ALA A 151 61.04 5.64 4.12
C ALA A 151 59.52 5.83 3.92
N GLN A 152 59.13 6.73 3.00
CA GLN A 152 57.73 6.92 2.65
C GLN A 152 57.08 5.66 2.08
N HIS A 153 57.78 4.94 1.19
CA HIS A 153 57.31 3.67 0.63
C HIS A 153 56.96 2.63 1.70
N VAL A 154 57.83 2.47 2.71
CA VAL A 154 57.57 1.57 3.84
C VAL A 154 56.38 2.02 4.68
N LEU A 155 56.22 3.34 4.89
CA LEU A 155 55.06 3.89 5.60
C LEU A 155 53.76 3.64 4.83
N ASP A 156 53.75 3.84 3.53
CA ASP A 156 52.58 3.60 2.68
C ASP A 156 52.18 2.11 2.67
N LEU A 157 53.16 1.20 2.58
CA LEU A 157 52.93 -0.24 2.71
C LEU A 157 52.27 -0.59 4.05
N LYS A 158 52.77 -0.01 5.15
CA LYS A 158 52.22 -0.22 6.48
C LYS A 158 50.78 0.30 6.59
N MET A 159 50.53 1.51 6.08
CA MET A 159 49.20 2.14 6.08
C MET A 159 48.17 1.29 5.32
N ILE A 160 48.53 0.77 4.14
CA ILE A 160 47.60 -0.06 3.34
C ILE A 160 47.34 -1.39 4.06
N ARG A 161 48.37 -2.02 4.64
CA ARG A 161 48.22 -3.24 5.43
C ARG A 161 47.26 -3.04 6.61
N GLU A 162 47.38 -1.93 7.33
CA GLU A 162 46.49 -1.58 8.45
C GLU A 162 45.05 -1.36 7.98
N LYS A 163 44.82 -0.67 6.87
CA LYS A 163 43.48 -0.49 6.28
C LYS A 163 42.84 -1.80 5.84
N LEU A 164 43.63 -2.74 5.32
CA LEU A 164 43.15 -4.08 4.96
C LEU A 164 42.79 -4.91 6.21
N ALA A 165 43.60 -4.84 7.26
CA ALA A 165 43.36 -5.58 8.50
C ALA A 165 42.22 -5.01 9.37
N GLY A 166 42.05 -3.68 9.39
CA GLY A 166 41.09 -2.98 10.25
C GLY A 166 39.64 -3.04 9.78
N ASN A 167 39.36 -3.48 8.56
CA ASN A 167 37.99 -3.59 8.03
C ASN A 167 37.24 -4.85 8.52
N GLY A 168 37.87 -5.72 9.31
CA GLY A 168 37.31 -7.00 9.76
C GLY A 168 36.54 -7.01 11.09
N ASN A 169 36.29 -5.86 11.72
CA ASN A 169 35.58 -5.74 13.00
C ASN A 169 34.22 -5.04 12.86
#